data_AF-A0A6F9DIR3-F1
#
_entry.id   AF-A0A6F9DIR3-F1
#
_cell.length_a   1.000
_cell.length_b   1.000
_cell.length_c   1.000
_cell.angle_alpha   90.00
_cell.angle_beta   90.00
_cell.angle_gamma   90.00
#
_symmetry.space_group_name_H-M   'P 1'
#
loop_
_entity.id
_entity.type
_entity.pdbx_description
1 polymer ?
#
loop_
_entity_poly.entity_id
_entity_poly.type
_entity_poly.pdbx_seq_one_letter_code
_entity_poly.pdbx_strand_id
1 'polypeptide(L)'
;MFLKQQLLNITLPPNARRYHPDLVRWCIEFYCRSPAAYEHIRASDVLTLPSPTTIKRYRNFIKPQPGINQMSLDEIERVSTSVSELVGFLTLDEMKIKENLVMKDNKLVGFVDLDYSGADLSNDIATHVLVFYVRTVKRKVSLPIAWYPTKVTPAPALALIFWKILLECESRGLQIHAVIADGMATNRQFFKLISGKKEISLLEPLHAPNPICPSRPVYLCSDPSHLLKTARNSLFSSKPGGSKYMNRNGKDILWTHVVELYNTDKDMPLLRKTNLSLAHIQLNSCTKVVRHSKLWRQVSNSQSRRLSIVMATKCVY
;
A
#
# COMPACT_ATOMS: atom_id res chain seq x y z
N MET A 1 12.35 12.06 33.55
CA MET A 1 11.03 12.69 33.26
C MET A 1 9.86 11.77 33.55
N PHE A 2 9.77 10.58 32.92
CA PHE A 2 8.72 9.59 33.15
C PHE A 2 8.51 9.25 34.64
N LEU A 3 9.57 8.81 35.33
CA LEU A 3 9.51 8.45 36.76
C LEU A 3 9.04 9.61 37.65
N LYS A 4 9.50 10.84 37.38
CA LYS A 4 9.08 12.05 38.10
C LYS A 4 7.56 12.26 37.99
N GLN A 5 7.00 12.10 36.79
CA GLN A 5 5.56 12.22 36.56
C GLN A 5 4.76 11.09 37.23
N GLN A 6 5.31 9.88 37.33
CA GLN A 6 4.69 8.77 38.06
C GLN A 6 4.63 9.07 39.56
N LEU A 7 5.75 9.49 40.16
CA LEU A 7 5.83 9.85 41.57
C LEU A 7 4.93 11.03 41.95
N LEU A 8 4.74 11.99 41.05
CA LEU A 8 3.82 13.12 41.28
C LEU A 8 2.35 12.70 41.22
N ASN A 9 1.99 11.75 40.36
CA ASN A 9 0.61 11.35 40.15
C ASN A 9 0.13 10.21 41.08
N ILE A 10 1.06 9.48 41.71
CA ILE A 10 0.72 8.40 42.65
C ILE A 10 0.09 8.94 43.94
N THR A 11 0.52 10.12 44.39
CA THR A 11 0.00 10.78 45.60
C THR A 11 -1.31 11.53 45.35
N LEU A 12 -1.69 11.73 44.09
CA LEU A 12 -2.87 12.49 43.69
C LEU A 12 -4.06 11.55 43.39
N PRO A 13 -5.29 11.97 43.74
CA PRO A 13 -6.48 11.23 43.38
C PRO A 13 -6.65 11.18 41.84
N PRO A 14 -7.30 10.15 41.27
CA PRO A 14 -7.38 9.94 39.82
C PRO A 14 -7.82 11.15 39.00
N ASN A 15 -8.74 11.97 39.52
CA ASN A 15 -9.30 13.14 38.84
C ASN A 15 -8.36 14.38 38.87
N ALA A 16 -7.41 14.42 39.80
CA ALA A 16 -6.44 15.51 39.95
C ALA A 16 -5.14 15.26 39.18
N ARG A 17 -4.93 14.03 38.69
CA ARG A 17 -3.72 13.67 37.94
C ARG A 17 -3.58 14.53 36.68
N ARG A 18 -2.35 14.99 36.41
CA ARG A 18 -1.99 15.76 35.21
C ARG A 18 -0.78 15.12 34.58
N TYR A 19 -0.89 14.88 33.27
CA TYR A 19 0.12 14.17 32.52
C TYR A 19 0.84 15.13 31.59
N HIS A 20 2.17 15.03 31.55
CA HIS A 20 2.96 15.75 30.56
C HIS A 20 2.62 15.29 29.13
N PRO A 21 2.59 16.20 28.13
CA PRO A 21 2.33 15.84 26.73
C PRO A 21 3.15 14.66 26.20
N ASP A 22 4.45 14.59 26.50
CA ASP A 22 5.31 13.45 26.09
C ASP A 22 4.88 12.10 26.67
N LEU A 23 4.40 12.09 27.92
CA LEU A 23 3.88 10.88 28.55
C LEU A 23 2.56 10.46 27.87
N VAL A 24 1.71 11.43 27.54
CA VAL A 24 0.47 11.18 26.79
C VAL A 24 0.79 10.63 25.40
N ARG A 25 1.78 11.21 24.70
CA ARG A 25 2.25 10.73 23.39
C ARG A 25 2.71 9.28 23.47
N TRP A 26 3.55 8.95 24.46
CA TRP A 26 4.02 7.58 24.69
C TRP A 26 2.85 6.63 25.02
N CYS A 27 1.89 7.06 25.83
CA CYS A 27 0.70 6.26 26.14
C CYS A 27 -0.17 6.01 24.91
N ILE A 28 -0.34 7.00 24.03
CA ILE A 28 -1.04 6.83 22.74
C ILE A 28 -0.30 5.79 21.90
N GLU A 29 1.02 5.88 21.80
CA GLU A 29 1.84 4.95 21.04
C GLU A 29 1.75 3.52 21.57
N PHE A 30 1.79 3.36 22.90
CA PHE A 30 1.64 2.07 23.56
C PHE A 30 0.23 1.49 23.37
N TYR A 31 -0.81 2.31 23.58
CA TYR A 31 -2.20 1.93 23.35
C TYR A 31 -2.47 1.54 21.89
N CYS A 32 -1.89 2.24 20.91
CA CYS A 32 -2.03 1.91 19.49
C CYS A 32 -1.36 0.57 19.12
N ARG A 33 -0.29 0.17 19.84
CA ARG A 33 0.35 -1.13 19.62
C ARG A 33 -0.40 -2.28 20.28
N SER A 34 -0.85 -2.09 21.52
CA SER A 34 -1.60 -3.10 22.26
C SER A 34 -2.54 -2.47 23.29
N PRO A 35 -3.83 -2.28 22.94
CA PRO A 35 -4.83 -1.81 23.89
C PRO A 35 -4.99 -2.76 25.09
N ALA A 36 -4.89 -4.07 24.84
CA ALA A 36 -5.03 -5.08 25.89
C ALA A 36 -3.89 -5.02 26.92
N ALA A 37 -2.64 -4.90 26.46
CA ALA A 37 -1.50 -4.76 27.37
C ALA A 37 -1.55 -3.42 28.12
N TYR A 38 -1.97 -2.35 27.44
CA TYR A 38 -2.17 -1.05 28.08
C TYR A 38 -3.16 -1.13 29.25
N GLU A 39 -4.31 -1.77 29.02
CA GLU A 39 -5.34 -1.92 30.05
C GLU A 39 -4.90 -2.83 31.19
N HIS A 40 -4.20 -3.93 30.88
CA HIS A 40 -3.68 -4.82 31.91
C HIS A 40 -2.72 -4.08 32.85
N ILE A 41 -1.75 -3.33 32.29
CA ILE A 41 -0.79 -2.56 33.09
C ILE A 41 -1.50 -1.47 33.89
N ARG A 42 -2.48 -0.77 33.30
CA ARG A 42 -3.25 0.26 33.98
C ARG A 42 -4.09 -0.32 35.12
N ALA A 43 -4.73 -1.48 34.91
CA ALA A 43 -5.59 -2.13 35.90
C ALA A 43 -4.80 -2.82 37.03
N SER A 44 -3.56 -3.23 36.76
CA SER A 44 -2.66 -3.75 37.77
C SER A 44 -2.12 -2.69 38.74
N ASP A 45 -2.44 -1.41 38.52
CA ASP A 45 -1.94 -0.24 39.27
C ASP A 45 -0.39 -0.13 39.36
N VAL A 46 0.34 -0.92 38.56
CA VAL A 46 1.80 -0.86 38.47
C VAL A 46 2.27 0.50 37.94
N LEU A 47 1.50 1.11 37.03
CA LEU A 47 1.79 2.43 36.48
C LEU A 47 0.54 3.33 36.54
N THR A 48 0.76 4.58 36.91
CA THR A 48 -0.25 5.64 36.87
C THR A 48 -0.39 6.17 35.45
N LEU A 49 -1.32 5.61 34.69
CA LEU A 49 -1.52 5.91 33.27
C LEU A 49 -2.84 6.66 32.99
N PRO A 50 -2.91 7.49 31.94
CA PRO A 50 -4.15 8.11 31.48
C PRO A 50 -5.26 7.09 31.22
N SER A 51 -6.51 7.52 31.37
CA SER A 51 -7.63 6.67 30.99
C SER A 51 -7.65 6.45 29.46
N PRO A 52 -8.17 5.32 28.98
CA PRO A 52 -8.40 5.07 27.55
C PRO A 52 -9.27 6.14 26.91
N THR A 53 -10.23 6.69 27.65
CA THR A 53 -11.07 7.81 27.20
C THR A 53 -10.23 9.05 26.95
N THR A 54 -9.29 9.37 27.84
CA THR A 54 -8.32 10.46 27.67
C THR A 54 -7.47 10.21 26.41
N ILE A 55 -6.92 9.01 26.24
CA ILE A 55 -6.13 8.64 25.06
C ILE A 55 -6.95 8.81 23.78
N LYS A 56 -8.19 8.30 23.75
CA LYS A 56 -9.09 8.44 22.60
C LYS A 56 -9.38 9.90 22.29
N ARG A 57 -9.56 10.77 23.30
CA ARG A 57 -9.73 12.21 23.11
C ARG A 57 -8.52 12.85 22.44
N TYR A 58 -7.30 12.57 22.93
CA TYR A 58 -6.08 13.09 22.31
C TYR A 58 -5.87 12.55 20.89
N ARG A 59 -6.09 11.24 20.69
CA ARG A 59 -5.93 10.60 19.37
C ARG A 59 -6.92 11.15 18.35
N ASN A 60 -8.16 11.38 18.75
CA ASN A 60 -9.22 11.86 17.87
C ASN A 60 -9.35 13.39 17.87
N PHE A 61 -8.39 14.10 18.45
CA PHE A 61 -8.37 15.57 18.47
C PHE A 61 -8.35 16.13 17.04
N ILE A 62 -7.54 15.51 16.18
CA ILE A 62 -7.49 15.81 14.75
C ILE A 62 -8.59 15.01 14.07
N LYS A 63 -9.55 15.70 13.47
CA LYS A 63 -10.65 15.07 12.72
C LYS A 63 -10.21 14.90 11.26
N PRO A 64 -9.92 13.67 10.79
CA PRO A 64 -9.57 13.47 9.40
C PRO A 64 -10.76 13.86 8.52
N GLN A 65 -10.50 14.70 7.52
CA GLN A 65 -11.45 15.02 6.46
C GLN A 65 -10.99 14.35 5.16
N PRO A 66 -11.93 13.99 4.26
CA PRO A 66 -11.59 13.65 2.88
C PRO A 66 -10.80 14.78 2.22
N GLY A 67 -9.99 14.43 1.22
CA GLY A 67 -9.13 15.38 0.53
C GLY A 67 -7.67 15.29 0.93
N ILE A 68 -6.94 16.34 0.58
CA ILE A 68 -5.52 16.48 0.86
C ILE A 68 -5.35 16.86 2.34
N ASN A 69 -4.54 16.10 3.07
CA ASN A 69 -4.26 16.34 4.46
C ASN A 69 -3.20 17.44 4.62
N GLN A 70 -3.62 18.61 5.09
CA GLN A 70 -2.69 19.73 5.29
C GLN A 70 -1.57 19.40 6.28
N MET A 71 -1.84 18.65 7.35
CA MET A 71 -0.80 18.27 8.31
C MET A 71 0.27 17.36 7.70
N SER A 72 -0.11 16.54 6.71
CA SER A 72 0.83 15.72 5.95
C SER A 72 1.74 16.60 5.08
N LEU A 73 1.19 17.66 4.49
CA LEU A 73 1.94 18.62 3.68
C LEU A 73 2.89 19.47 4.54
N ASP A 74 2.44 19.94 5.70
CA ASP A 74 3.26 20.72 6.63
C ASP A 74 4.45 19.88 7.15
N GLU A 75 4.25 18.58 7.38
CA GLU A 75 5.33 17.66 7.74
C GLU A 75 6.34 17.46 6.59
N ILE A 76 5.86 17.42 5.34
CA ILE A 76 6.74 17.37 4.16
C ILE A 76 7.61 18.63 4.10
N GLU A 77 7.02 19.81 4.29
CA GLU A 77 7.70 21.10 4.26
C GLU A 77 8.73 21.24 5.40
N ARG A 78 8.36 20.81 6.60
CA ARG A 78 9.26 20.75 7.76
C ARG A 78 10.49 19.90 7.48
N VAL A 79 10.31 18.73 6.86
CA VAL A 79 11.41 17.83 6.52
C VAL A 79 12.21 18.36 5.32
N SER A 80 11.57 18.97 4.33
CA SER A 80 12.27 19.51 3.15
C SER A 80 13.21 20.65 3.54
N THR A 81 12.85 21.49 4.51
CA THR A 81 13.73 22.56 5.02
C THR A 81 15.00 22.01 5.68
N SER A 82 14.94 20.79 6.23
CA SER A 82 16.07 20.15 6.91
C SER A 82 17.02 19.36 5.99
N VAL A 83 16.69 19.22 4.70
CA VAL A 83 17.39 18.32 3.78
C VAL A 83 17.59 19.00 2.43
N SER A 84 18.78 18.86 1.84
CA SER A 84 19.06 19.43 0.50
C SER A 84 18.10 18.96 -0.59
N GLU A 85 17.80 17.65 -0.62
CA GLU A 85 16.90 17.04 -1.60
C GLU A 85 16.01 16.00 -0.94
N LEU A 86 14.69 16.20 -1.08
CA LEU A 86 13.68 15.27 -0.63
C LEU A 86 13.03 14.59 -1.83
N VAL A 87 13.59 13.45 -2.22
CA VAL A 87 13.11 12.66 -3.38
C VAL A 87 12.13 11.59 -2.94
N GLY A 88 10.98 11.51 -3.61
CA GLY A 88 9.95 10.52 -3.34
C GLY A 88 9.10 10.11 -4.53
N PHE A 89 8.12 9.26 -4.23
CA PHE A 89 7.16 8.75 -5.19
C PHE A 89 5.78 8.66 -4.54
N LEU A 90 4.76 8.72 -5.38
CA LEU A 90 3.37 8.54 -4.99
C LEU A 90 2.95 7.11 -5.28
N THR A 91 2.16 6.53 -4.38
CA THR A 91 1.45 5.27 -4.58
C THR A 91 -0.04 5.54 -4.44
N LEU A 92 -0.83 5.04 -5.39
CA LEU A 92 -2.28 5.05 -5.30
C LEU A 92 -2.83 3.64 -5.18
N ASP A 93 -3.82 3.48 -4.31
CA ASP A 93 -4.58 2.25 -4.16
C ASP A 93 -6.02 2.57 -3.76
N GLU A 94 -6.94 1.70 -4.15
CA GLU A 94 -8.36 1.82 -3.83
C GLU A 94 -8.80 0.62 -2.98
N MET A 95 -9.20 0.91 -1.74
CA MET A 95 -9.54 -0.12 -0.76
C MET A 95 -11.05 -0.23 -0.61
N LYS A 96 -11.58 -1.45 -0.72
CA LYS A 96 -12.99 -1.72 -0.46
C LYS A 96 -13.31 -1.49 1.02
N ILE A 97 -14.37 -0.76 1.30
CA ILE A 97 -14.91 -0.52 2.65
C ILE A 97 -16.29 -1.14 2.79
N LYS A 98 -16.77 -1.25 4.03
CA LYS A 98 -18.16 -1.64 4.29
C LYS A 98 -19.06 -0.42 4.04
N GLU A 99 -19.97 -0.57 3.10
CA GLU A 99 -21.02 0.41 2.80
C GLU A 99 -21.87 0.62 4.05
N ASN A 100 -21.83 1.82 4.62
CA ASN A 100 -22.62 2.17 5.78
C ASN A 100 -22.68 3.68 5.96
N LEU A 101 -23.77 4.16 6.54
CA LEU A 101 -23.92 5.54 6.99
C LEU A 101 -23.76 5.59 8.50
N VAL A 102 -22.91 6.49 8.98
CA VAL A 102 -22.63 6.66 10.41
C VAL A 102 -22.89 8.12 10.80
N MET A 103 -23.57 8.32 11.91
CA MET A 103 -23.75 9.64 12.50
C MET A 103 -22.51 9.96 13.36
N LYS A 104 -21.74 10.98 12.96
CA LYS A 104 -20.54 11.42 13.70
C LYS A 104 -20.57 12.93 13.89
N ASP A 105 -20.53 13.39 15.14
CA ASP A 105 -20.57 14.82 15.49
C ASP A 105 -21.76 15.56 14.83
N ASN A 106 -22.95 14.96 14.86
CA ASN A 106 -24.17 15.43 14.20
C ASN A 106 -24.06 15.59 12.67
N LYS A 107 -23.06 14.98 12.03
CA LYS A 107 -22.90 14.92 10.57
C LYS A 107 -22.95 13.49 10.05
N LEU A 108 -23.73 13.28 8.99
CA LEU A 108 -23.90 11.96 8.39
C LEU A 108 -22.71 11.70 7.48
N VAL A 109 -21.93 10.67 7.80
CA VAL A 109 -20.72 10.29 7.05
C VAL A 109 -20.92 8.94 6.38
N GLY A 110 -20.25 8.73 5.25
CA GLY A 110 -20.34 7.49 4.46
C GLY A 110 -20.75 7.72 3.00
N PHE A 111 -20.96 8.97 2.60
CA PHE A 111 -21.17 9.34 1.21
C PHE A 111 -19.85 9.41 0.43
N VAL A 112 -19.97 9.33 -0.90
CA VAL A 112 -18.88 9.62 -1.83
C VAL A 112 -18.51 11.10 -1.74
N ASP A 113 -17.21 11.36 -1.66
CA ASP A 113 -16.64 12.71 -1.56
C ASP A 113 -15.39 12.76 -2.45
N LEU A 114 -15.62 13.16 -3.70
CA LEU A 114 -14.66 13.18 -4.79
C LEU A 114 -14.73 14.53 -5.49
N ASP A 115 -13.95 15.48 -4.98
CA ASP A 115 -13.99 16.88 -5.40
C ASP A 115 -13.24 17.13 -6.74
N TYR A 116 -13.70 16.47 -7.81
CA TYR A 116 -13.07 16.54 -9.13
C TYR A 116 -13.77 17.49 -10.11
N SER A 117 -15.04 17.87 -9.88
CA SER A 117 -15.83 18.65 -10.84
C SER A 117 -16.57 19.86 -10.27
N GLY A 118 -16.45 20.18 -8.98
CA GLY A 118 -17.29 21.21 -8.35
C GLY A 118 -18.80 20.90 -8.42
N ALA A 119 -19.15 19.66 -8.76
CA ALA A 119 -20.52 19.16 -8.73
C ALA A 119 -20.86 18.70 -7.31
N ASP A 120 -22.11 18.91 -6.91
CA ASP A 120 -22.64 18.59 -5.59
C ASP A 120 -22.25 17.19 -5.10
N LEU A 121 -22.00 17.10 -3.79
CA LEU A 121 -21.80 15.84 -3.06
C LEU A 121 -22.86 14.83 -3.52
N SER A 122 -22.42 13.76 -4.18
CA SER A 122 -23.33 12.71 -4.59
C SER A 122 -23.90 12.03 -3.34
N ASN A 123 -25.21 11.87 -3.26
CA ASN A 123 -25.88 11.10 -2.20
C ASN A 123 -25.62 9.58 -2.28
N ASP A 124 -24.62 9.17 -3.07
CA ASP A 124 -24.19 7.79 -3.19
C ASP A 124 -23.37 7.37 -1.97
N ILE A 125 -23.65 6.16 -1.47
CA ILE A 125 -22.87 5.54 -0.40
C ILE A 125 -21.52 5.10 -0.97
N ALA A 126 -20.44 5.46 -0.27
CA ALA A 126 -19.09 5.07 -0.64
C ALA A 126 -18.87 3.57 -0.43
N THR A 127 -18.32 2.91 -1.45
CA THR A 127 -18.01 1.48 -1.46
C THR A 127 -16.51 1.22 -1.32
N HIS A 128 -15.70 2.22 -1.68
CA HIS A 128 -14.25 2.18 -1.65
C HIS A 128 -13.67 3.48 -1.05
N VAL A 129 -12.37 3.45 -0.76
CA VAL A 129 -11.58 4.63 -0.40
C VAL A 129 -10.33 4.64 -1.26
N LEU A 130 -10.19 5.67 -2.08
CA LEU A 130 -8.98 5.99 -2.82
C LEU A 130 -7.98 6.65 -1.88
N VAL A 131 -6.74 6.16 -1.83
CA VAL A 131 -5.68 6.73 -1.00
C VAL A 131 -4.47 7.05 -1.86
N PHE A 132 -3.97 8.29 -1.72
CA PHE A 132 -2.65 8.70 -2.19
C PHE A 132 -1.68 8.67 -1.02
N TYR A 133 -0.68 7.82 -1.15
CA TYR A 133 0.34 7.64 -0.14
C TYR A 133 1.69 8.08 -0.70
N VAL A 134 2.46 8.81 0.10
CA VAL A 134 3.78 9.27 -0.29
C VAL A 134 4.86 8.53 0.44
N ARG A 135 5.94 8.26 -0.27
CA ARG A 135 7.13 7.69 0.33
C ARG A 135 8.38 8.28 -0.29
N THR A 136 9.30 8.72 0.56
CA THR A 136 10.62 9.16 0.10
C THR A 136 11.58 7.98 -0.01
N VAL A 137 12.52 8.07 -0.94
CA VAL A 137 13.50 7.00 -1.21
C VAL A 137 14.35 6.72 0.03
N LYS A 138 14.79 7.79 0.70
CA LYS A 138 15.55 7.74 1.96
C LYS A 138 14.66 7.50 3.20
N ARG A 139 13.35 7.24 3.02
CA ARG A 139 12.36 6.94 4.08
C ARG A 139 12.25 8.00 5.19
N LYS A 140 12.57 9.26 4.88
CA LYS A 140 12.40 10.40 5.81
C LYS A 140 10.92 10.77 6.00
N VAL A 141 10.11 10.52 4.97
CA VAL A 141 8.68 10.76 4.95
C VAL A 141 8.00 9.51 4.39
N SER A 142 6.97 9.05 5.08
CA SER A 142 6.17 7.88 4.71
C SER A 142 4.81 8.02 5.39
N LEU A 143 3.85 8.59 4.67
CA LEU A 143 2.55 8.95 5.22
C LEU A 143 1.46 9.01 4.12
N PRO A 144 0.18 8.90 4.48
CA PRO A 144 -0.91 9.21 3.55
C PRO A 144 -1.00 10.72 3.32
N ILE A 145 -1.03 11.15 2.06
CA ILE A 145 -1.22 12.58 1.70
C ILE A 145 -2.69 12.89 1.53
N ALA A 146 -3.43 12.05 0.83
CA ALA A 146 -4.83 12.31 0.55
C ALA A 146 -5.65 11.03 0.57
N TRP A 147 -6.93 11.15 0.90
CA TRP A 147 -7.87 10.06 0.79
C TRP A 147 -9.26 10.58 0.40
N TYR A 148 -9.98 9.79 -0.38
CA TYR A 148 -11.29 10.14 -0.91
C TYR A 148 -12.22 8.93 -0.80
N PRO A 149 -13.40 9.04 -0.18
CA PRO A 149 -14.41 8.00 -0.24
C PRO A 149 -15.04 7.99 -1.63
N THR A 150 -15.04 6.83 -2.27
CA THR A 150 -15.38 6.64 -3.68
C THR A 150 -16.37 5.49 -3.87
N LYS A 151 -17.06 5.49 -5.00
CA LYS A 151 -17.85 4.33 -5.46
C LYS A 151 -17.27 3.76 -6.74
N VAL A 152 -16.99 4.65 -7.68
CA VAL A 152 -16.20 4.41 -8.89
C VAL A 152 -15.32 5.62 -9.09
N THR A 153 -14.02 5.40 -9.28
CA THR A 153 -13.08 6.49 -9.54
C THR A 153 -12.77 6.56 -11.03
N PRO A 154 -13.36 7.46 -11.83
CA PRO A 154 -13.07 7.53 -13.25
C PRO A 154 -11.65 8.06 -13.49
N ALA A 155 -10.99 7.56 -14.54
CA ALA A 155 -9.60 7.90 -14.85
C ALA A 155 -9.32 9.42 -15.01
N PRO A 156 -10.23 10.24 -15.60
CA PRO A 156 -10.06 11.70 -15.64
C PRO A 156 -10.08 12.35 -14.25
N ALA A 157 -10.96 11.93 -13.35
CA ALA A 157 -10.99 12.45 -11.98
C ALA A 157 -9.69 12.12 -11.25
N LEU A 158 -9.21 10.88 -11.39
CA LEU A 158 -7.94 10.45 -10.83
C LEU A 158 -6.75 11.28 -11.35
N ALA A 159 -6.75 11.61 -12.65
CA ALA A 159 -5.75 12.47 -13.26
C ALA A 159 -5.73 13.88 -12.64
N LEU A 160 -6.91 14.50 -12.47
CA LEU A 160 -7.02 15.83 -11.86
C LEU A 160 -6.53 15.84 -10.42
N ILE A 161 -6.93 14.84 -9.62
CA ILE A 161 -6.49 14.72 -8.22
C ILE A 161 -4.98 14.51 -8.15
N PHE A 162 -4.43 13.65 -9.02
CA PHE A 162 -2.99 13.43 -9.10
C PHE A 162 -2.23 14.74 -9.39
N TRP A 163 -2.68 15.54 -10.36
CA TRP A 163 -2.02 16.81 -10.68
C TRP A 163 -2.09 17.82 -9.52
N LYS A 164 -3.23 17.91 -8.82
CA LYS A 164 -3.37 18.72 -7.61
C LYS A 164 -2.36 18.29 -6.53
N ILE A 165 -2.27 16.98 -6.26
CA ILE A 165 -1.34 16.44 -5.26
C ILE A 165 0.12 16.65 -5.67
N LEU A 166 0.45 16.43 -6.94
CA LEU A 166 1.79 16.65 -7.46
C LEU A 166 2.23 18.10 -7.23
N LEU A 167 1.36 19.06 -7.57
CA LEU A 167 1.58 20.49 -7.37
C LEU A 167 1.84 20.82 -5.89
N GLU A 168 0.98 20.36 -4.98
CA GLU A 168 1.10 20.62 -3.53
C GLU A 168 2.36 20.00 -2.91
N CYS A 169 2.81 18.85 -3.42
CA CYS A 169 4.05 18.20 -2.97
C CYS A 169 5.29 18.97 -3.44
N GLU A 170 5.35 19.25 -4.75
CA GLU A 170 6.50 19.90 -5.38
C GLU A 170 6.68 21.33 -4.87
N SER A 171 5.60 22.07 -4.64
CA SER A 171 5.65 23.43 -4.08
C SER A 171 6.25 23.47 -2.67
N ARG A 172 6.22 22.36 -1.93
CA ARG A 172 6.79 22.21 -0.57
C ARG A 172 8.17 21.55 -0.56
N GLY A 173 8.82 21.45 -1.72
CA GLY A 173 10.19 20.93 -1.85
C GLY A 173 10.28 19.40 -1.87
N LEU A 174 9.16 18.68 -2.03
CA LEU A 174 9.18 17.24 -2.26
C LEU A 174 9.17 16.94 -3.75
N GLN A 175 10.29 16.40 -4.22
CA GLN A 175 10.52 16.02 -5.61
C GLN A 175 9.88 14.66 -5.88
N ILE A 176 8.76 14.64 -6.61
CA ILE A 176 8.08 13.41 -7.03
C ILE A 176 8.69 12.91 -8.34
N HIS A 177 9.29 11.71 -8.31
CA HIS A 177 9.90 11.09 -9.50
C HIS A 177 9.03 10.00 -10.11
N ALA A 178 8.10 9.43 -9.36
CA ALA A 178 7.26 8.36 -9.87
C ALA A 178 5.87 8.35 -9.23
N VAL A 179 4.93 7.78 -9.98
CA VAL A 179 3.62 7.38 -9.47
C VAL A 179 3.42 5.90 -9.74
N ILE A 180 2.97 5.18 -8.71
CA ILE A 180 2.79 3.73 -8.74
C ILE A 180 1.32 3.41 -8.51
N ALA A 181 0.75 2.59 -9.41
CA ALA A 181 -0.64 2.13 -9.32
C ALA A 181 -0.73 0.63 -9.56
N ASP A 182 -1.85 0.01 -9.20
CA ASP A 182 -2.13 -1.36 -9.63
C ASP A 182 -2.35 -1.45 -11.16
N GLY A 183 -2.46 -2.68 -11.65
CA GLY A 183 -2.66 -2.94 -13.07
C GLY A 183 -4.10 -2.84 -13.54
N MET A 184 -5.03 -2.19 -12.83
CA MET A 184 -6.45 -2.14 -13.20
C MET A 184 -6.67 -1.32 -14.49
N ALA A 185 -7.75 -1.62 -15.23
CA ALA A 185 -8.08 -0.94 -16.49
C ALA A 185 -8.16 0.58 -16.34
N THR A 186 -8.82 1.05 -15.28
CA THR A 186 -8.94 2.47 -14.91
C THR A 186 -7.57 3.12 -14.71
N ASN A 187 -6.67 2.48 -13.97
CA ASN A 187 -5.32 2.98 -13.72
C ASN A 187 -4.45 3.02 -14.97
N ARG A 188 -4.62 2.05 -15.88
CA ARG A 188 -3.99 2.10 -17.21
C ARG A 188 -4.50 3.27 -18.05
N GLN A 189 -5.81 3.56 -18.00
CA GLN A 189 -6.38 4.73 -18.68
C GLN A 189 -5.87 6.03 -18.06
N PHE A 190 -5.79 6.10 -16.74
CA PHE A 190 -5.19 7.23 -16.02
C PHE A 190 -3.75 7.48 -16.50
N PHE A 191 -2.90 6.45 -16.59
CA PHE A 191 -1.54 6.60 -17.13
C PHE A 191 -1.51 7.15 -18.55
N LYS A 192 -2.40 6.69 -19.44
CA LYS A 192 -2.51 7.25 -20.80
C LYS A 192 -2.89 8.73 -20.80
N LEU A 193 -3.82 9.12 -19.92
CA LEU A 193 -4.29 10.50 -19.80
C LEU A 193 -3.16 11.44 -19.35
N ILE A 194 -2.42 11.07 -18.29
CA ILE A 194 -1.35 11.92 -17.77
C ILE A 194 -0.08 11.90 -18.62
N SER A 195 0.18 10.82 -19.37
CA SER A 195 1.33 10.75 -20.28
C SER A 195 1.07 11.41 -21.63
N GLY A 196 -0.19 11.69 -21.98
CA GLY A 196 -0.57 12.16 -23.32
C GLY A 196 -0.35 11.15 -24.44
N LYS A 197 -0.08 9.87 -24.12
CA LYS A 197 0.18 8.82 -25.12
C LYS A 197 -1.07 7.95 -25.31
N LYS A 198 -1.50 7.76 -26.57
CA LYS A 198 -2.65 6.89 -26.91
C LYS A 198 -2.32 5.40 -26.66
N GLU A 199 -1.10 5.01 -26.97
CA GLU A 199 -0.58 3.65 -26.78
C GLU A 199 0.65 3.65 -25.87
N ILE A 200 0.71 2.65 -25.01
CA ILE A 200 1.81 2.46 -24.07
C ILE A 200 2.74 1.40 -24.69
N SER A 201 3.88 1.84 -25.23
CA SER A 201 4.94 0.93 -25.66
C SER A 201 5.52 0.20 -24.46
N LEU A 202 5.84 -1.09 -24.63
CA LEU A 202 6.53 -1.90 -23.60
C LEU A 202 8.05 -1.72 -23.64
N LEU A 203 8.59 -1.08 -24.68
CA LEU A 203 10.03 -0.92 -24.90
C LEU A 203 10.59 0.36 -24.27
N GLU A 204 9.73 1.33 -23.97
CA GLU A 204 10.13 2.62 -23.45
C GLU A 204 9.55 2.87 -22.05
N PRO A 205 10.29 3.54 -21.15
CA PRO A 205 9.74 4.01 -19.90
C PRO A 205 8.56 4.96 -20.15
N LEU A 206 7.41 4.66 -19.54
CA LEU A 206 6.26 5.54 -19.56
C LEU A 206 6.46 6.67 -18.54
N HIS A 207 6.27 7.91 -18.96
CA HIS A 207 6.40 9.07 -18.10
C HIS A 207 5.35 10.14 -18.44
N ALA A 208 5.05 11.00 -17.48
CA ALA A 208 4.25 12.20 -17.62
C ALA A 208 5.14 13.44 -17.48
N PRO A 209 4.80 14.57 -18.15
CA PRO A 209 5.50 15.84 -17.95
C PRO A 209 5.30 16.32 -16.50
N ASN A 210 6.28 17.01 -15.95
CA ASN A 210 6.15 17.67 -14.65
C ASN A 210 5.99 19.18 -14.87
N PRO A 211 4.80 19.76 -14.61
CA PRO A 211 4.55 21.19 -14.82
C PRO A 211 5.44 22.10 -13.97
N ILE A 212 5.93 21.62 -12.82
CA ILE A 212 6.74 22.41 -11.87
C ILE A 212 8.22 22.34 -12.21
N CYS A 213 8.67 21.23 -12.78
CA CYS A 213 10.07 21.04 -13.15
C CYS A 213 10.16 20.27 -14.47
N PRO A 214 10.11 20.94 -15.63
CA PRO A 214 10.09 20.28 -16.93
C PRO A 214 11.29 19.36 -17.22
N SER A 215 12.43 19.60 -16.59
CA SER A 215 13.62 18.76 -16.69
C SER A 215 13.48 17.41 -15.98
N ARG A 216 12.48 17.24 -15.10
CA ARG A 216 12.28 16.06 -14.29
C ARG A 216 10.89 15.44 -14.54
N PRO A 217 10.78 14.49 -15.49
CA PRO A 217 9.52 13.82 -15.74
C PRO A 217 9.11 12.91 -14.58
N VAL A 218 7.80 12.66 -14.45
CA VAL A 218 7.26 11.70 -13.48
C VAL A 218 7.08 10.34 -14.15
N TYR A 219 7.80 9.32 -13.69
CA TYR A 219 7.70 7.97 -14.23
C TYR A 219 6.41 7.27 -13.77
N LEU A 220 5.76 6.57 -14.70
CA LEU A 220 4.50 5.88 -14.45
C LEU A 220 4.75 4.38 -14.32
N CYS A 221 4.54 3.86 -13.12
CA CYS A 221 4.93 2.50 -12.76
C CYS A 221 3.71 1.68 -12.34
N SER A 222 3.58 0.46 -12.87
CA SER A 222 2.65 -0.53 -12.30
C SER A 222 3.29 -1.20 -11.08
N ASP A 223 2.51 -1.56 -10.06
CA ASP A 223 3.02 -2.32 -8.92
C ASP A 223 3.62 -3.66 -9.38
N PRO A 224 4.94 -3.87 -9.19
CA PRO A 224 5.59 -5.12 -9.55
C PRO A 224 4.97 -6.34 -8.85
N SER A 225 4.44 -6.17 -7.64
CA SER A 225 3.85 -7.28 -6.88
C SER A 225 2.57 -7.78 -7.54
N HIS A 226 1.70 -6.87 -8.00
CA HIS A 226 0.52 -7.21 -8.79
C HIS A 226 0.87 -7.81 -10.14
N LEU A 227 1.88 -7.28 -10.85
CA LEU A 227 2.34 -7.85 -12.12
C LEU A 227 2.81 -9.30 -11.97
N LEU A 228 3.61 -9.59 -10.94
CA LEU A 228 4.07 -10.95 -10.65
C LEU A 228 2.90 -11.89 -10.31
N LYS A 229 1.91 -11.43 -9.55
CA LYS A 229 0.69 -12.20 -9.28
C LYS A 229 -0.08 -12.52 -10.56
N THR A 230 -0.23 -11.54 -11.46
CA THR A 230 -0.91 -11.71 -12.75
C THR A 230 -0.17 -12.67 -13.68
N ALA A 231 1.16 -12.55 -13.75
CA ALA A 231 2.00 -13.47 -14.50
C ALA A 231 1.86 -14.90 -13.96
N ARG A 232 1.97 -15.09 -12.64
CA ARG A 232 1.76 -16.40 -11.99
C ARG A 232 0.37 -16.96 -12.28
N ASN A 233 -0.70 -16.17 -12.13
CA ASN A 233 -2.06 -16.64 -12.39
C ASN A 233 -2.24 -17.05 -13.85
N SER A 234 -1.63 -16.31 -14.77
CA SER A 234 -1.66 -16.64 -16.19
C SER A 234 -0.85 -17.92 -16.49
N LEU A 235 0.26 -18.14 -15.79
CA LEU A 235 1.03 -19.39 -15.87
C LEU A 235 0.23 -20.58 -15.29
N PHE A 236 -0.48 -20.40 -14.18
CA PHE A 236 -1.36 -21.44 -13.61
C PHE A 236 -2.52 -21.80 -14.55
N SER A 237 -3.05 -20.82 -15.27
CA SER A 237 -4.04 -21.05 -16.33
C SER A 237 -3.44 -21.69 -17.58
N SER A 238 -2.12 -21.64 -17.77
CA SER A 238 -1.38 -22.25 -18.87
C SER A 238 -1.21 -23.75 -18.66
N LYS A 239 -2.26 -24.53 -18.93
CA LYS A 239 -2.24 -26.00 -18.77
C LYS A 239 -3.29 -26.64 -19.67
N PRO A 240 -3.19 -27.95 -19.96
CA PRO A 240 -4.26 -28.67 -20.65
C PRO A 240 -5.62 -28.45 -19.95
N GLY A 241 -6.63 -28.00 -20.71
CA GLY A 241 -7.94 -27.63 -20.17
C GLY A 241 -8.00 -26.29 -19.41
N GLY A 242 -6.93 -25.50 -19.46
CA GLY A 242 -6.86 -24.16 -18.87
C GLY A 242 -7.36 -23.06 -19.81
N SER A 243 -7.55 -21.86 -19.26
CA SER A 243 -8.14 -20.72 -20.00
C SER A 243 -7.14 -19.86 -20.78
N LYS A 244 -5.83 -20.12 -20.64
CA LYS A 244 -4.77 -19.37 -21.32
C LYS A 244 -3.66 -20.34 -21.72
N TYR A 245 -2.86 -19.98 -22.71
CA TYR A 245 -1.62 -20.67 -23.03
C TYR A 245 -0.51 -19.63 -23.17
N MET A 246 0.56 -19.81 -22.41
CA MET A 246 1.77 -19.01 -22.54
C MET A 246 2.71 -19.67 -23.54
N ASN A 247 3.17 -18.91 -24.52
CA ASN A 247 4.14 -19.36 -25.49
C ASN A 247 5.28 -18.33 -25.57
N ARG A 248 6.51 -18.81 -25.69
CA ARG A 248 7.66 -17.99 -26.01
C ARG A 248 8.47 -18.67 -27.11
N ASN A 249 8.60 -18.00 -28.25
CA ASN A 249 9.36 -18.47 -29.41
C ASN A 249 8.94 -19.88 -29.87
N GLY A 250 7.64 -20.16 -29.91
CA GLY A 250 7.10 -21.46 -30.31
C GLY A 250 7.14 -22.53 -29.21
N LYS A 251 7.70 -22.24 -28.03
CA LYS A 251 7.72 -23.18 -26.90
C LYS A 251 6.65 -22.84 -25.88
N ASP A 252 5.82 -23.82 -25.56
CA ASP A 252 4.77 -23.65 -24.56
C ASP A 252 5.35 -23.62 -23.15
N ILE A 253 4.88 -22.67 -22.35
CA ILE A 253 5.23 -22.50 -20.96
C ILE A 253 4.02 -22.94 -20.14
N LEU A 254 4.02 -24.21 -19.73
CA LEU A 254 2.89 -24.83 -19.03
C LEU A 254 3.12 -24.94 -17.53
N TRP A 255 2.02 -24.91 -16.76
CA TRP A 255 1.99 -25.19 -15.33
C TRP A 255 2.43 -26.62 -15.01
N THR A 256 2.23 -27.55 -15.95
CA THR A 256 2.67 -28.94 -15.83
C THR A 256 4.17 -29.04 -15.55
N HIS A 257 4.99 -28.18 -16.17
CA HIS A 257 6.43 -28.11 -15.88
C HIS A 257 6.73 -27.79 -14.40
N VAL A 258 5.91 -26.94 -13.78
CA VAL A 258 6.05 -26.58 -12.36
C VAL A 258 5.62 -27.74 -11.46
N VAL A 259 4.55 -28.46 -11.84
CA VAL A 259 4.07 -29.66 -11.13
C VAL A 259 5.10 -30.79 -11.19
N GLU A 260 5.67 -31.04 -12.36
CA GLU A 260 6.72 -32.04 -12.55
C GLU A 260 7.96 -31.74 -11.73
N LEU A 261 8.39 -30.47 -11.69
CA LEU A 261 9.50 -30.05 -10.84
C LEU A 261 9.19 -30.30 -9.37
N TYR A 262 7.98 -29.96 -8.91
CA TYR A 262 7.56 -30.21 -7.53
C TYR A 262 7.59 -31.70 -7.17
N ASN A 263 7.10 -32.57 -8.05
CA ASN A 263 7.12 -34.01 -7.84
C ASN A 263 8.55 -34.55 -7.79
N THR A 264 9.41 -34.11 -8.73
CA THR A 264 10.84 -34.48 -8.76
C THR A 264 11.57 -34.02 -7.49
N ASP A 265 11.23 -32.84 -6.98
CA ASP A 265 11.81 -32.29 -5.75
C ASP A 265 11.37 -33.04 -4.49
N LYS A 266 10.15 -33.58 -4.49
CA LYS A 266 9.61 -34.34 -3.35
C LYS A 266 10.46 -35.59 -3.08
N ASP A 267 10.88 -36.26 -4.15
CA ASP A 267 11.57 -37.54 -4.12
C ASP A 267 13.10 -37.41 -3.92
N MET A 268 13.64 -36.18 -4.01
CA MET A 268 15.08 -35.90 -3.87
C MET A 268 15.53 -35.72 -2.40
N PRO A 269 16.77 -36.10 -2.05
CA PRO A 269 17.33 -35.87 -0.71
C PRO A 269 17.48 -34.38 -0.37
N LEU A 270 17.42 -34.07 0.93
CA LEU A 270 17.16 -32.74 1.53
C LEU A 270 18.04 -31.57 1.03
N LEU A 271 19.24 -31.84 0.51
CA LEU A 271 20.26 -30.81 0.24
C LEU A 271 20.00 -29.96 -1.01
N ARG A 272 19.03 -30.29 -1.86
CA ARG A 272 18.77 -29.55 -3.10
C ARG A 272 17.33 -29.07 -3.30
N LYS A 273 16.41 -29.24 -2.35
CA LYS A 273 14.96 -28.94 -2.50
C LYS A 273 14.69 -27.47 -2.81
N THR A 274 13.73 -27.21 -3.71
CA THR A 274 13.21 -25.84 -3.89
C THR A 274 12.22 -25.52 -2.77
N ASN A 275 11.93 -24.23 -2.57
CA ASN A 275 10.96 -23.76 -1.58
C ASN A 275 9.49 -23.93 -2.05
N LEU A 276 9.23 -24.78 -3.04
CA LEU A 276 7.87 -25.11 -3.43
C LEU A 276 7.20 -25.97 -2.38
N SER A 277 5.99 -25.58 -2.01
CA SER A 277 5.10 -26.34 -1.14
C SER A 277 3.81 -26.66 -1.88
N LEU A 278 3.01 -27.58 -1.35
CA LEU A 278 1.71 -27.95 -1.94
C LEU A 278 0.82 -26.71 -2.17
N ALA A 279 0.87 -25.73 -1.28
CA ALA A 279 0.13 -24.47 -1.40
C ALA A 279 0.56 -23.60 -2.59
N HIS A 280 1.79 -23.76 -3.10
CA HIS A 280 2.23 -23.08 -4.32
C HIS A 280 1.66 -23.73 -5.58
N ILE A 281 1.40 -25.05 -5.53
CA ILE A 281 0.90 -25.84 -6.64
C ILE A 281 -0.62 -25.75 -6.74
N GLN A 282 -1.32 -25.83 -5.61
CA GLN A 282 -2.78 -25.79 -5.52
C GLN A 282 -3.26 -24.37 -5.19
N LEU A 283 -3.40 -23.54 -6.21
CA LEU A 283 -3.92 -22.18 -6.06
C LEU A 283 -5.44 -22.16 -5.88
N ASN A 284 -5.90 -21.98 -4.65
CA ASN A 284 -7.28 -21.64 -4.31
C ASN A 284 -7.55 -20.11 -4.30
N SER A 285 -8.80 -19.69 -4.17
CA SER A 285 -9.19 -18.26 -4.20
C SER A 285 -8.46 -17.40 -3.17
N CYS A 286 -8.20 -17.93 -1.97
CA CYS A 286 -7.49 -17.21 -0.90
C CYS A 286 -5.98 -17.08 -1.17
N THR A 287 -5.34 -18.13 -1.68
CA THR A 287 -3.89 -18.16 -2.01
C THR A 287 -3.56 -17.33 -3.25
N LYS A 288 -4.54 -17.08 -4.12
CA LYS A 288 -4.41 -16.14 -5.24
C LYS A 288 -4.21 -14.70 -4.76
N VAL A 289 -4.87 -14.29 -3.66
CA VAL A 289 -4.93 -12.90 -3.17
C VAL A 289 -3.86 -12.60 -2.10
N VAL A 290 -3.72 -13.43 -1.06
CA VAL A 290 -3.18 -12.96 0.23
C VAL A 290 -1.69 -13.27 0.49
N ARG A 291 -1.08 -14.34 -0.05
CA ARG A 291 0.13 -14.89 0.61
C ARG A 291 1.44 -15.06 -0.15
N HIS A 292 1.52 -14.89 -1.47
CA HIS A 292 2.70 -15.42 -2.18
C HIS A 292 3.59 -14.43 -2.97
N SER A 293 3.45 -13.10 -2.86
CA SER A 293 4.41 -12.20 -3.53
C SER A 293 5.83 -12.28 -2.95
N LYS A 294 5.96 -12.46 -1.61
CA LYS A 294 7.26 -12.71 -0.94
C LYS A 294 7.81 -14.11 -1.24
N LEU A 295 6.96 -15.13 -1.25
CA LEU A 295 7.35 -16.52 -1.52
C LEU A 295 7.76 -16.73 -2.99
N TRP A 296 7.02 -16.21 -3.97
CA TRP A 296 7.43 -16.31 -5.39
C TRP A 296 8.73 -15.55 -5.70
N ARG A 297 9.02 -14.44 -5.02
CA ARG A 297 10.32 -13.74 -5.13
C ARG A 297 11.50 -14.56 -4.64
N GLN A 298 11.35 -15.37 -3.59
CA GLN A 298 12.40 -16.29 -3.12
C GLN A 298 12.55 -17.53 -4.01
N VAL A 299 11.49 -17.87 -4.77
CA VAL A 299 11.37 -19.10 -5.54
C VAL A 299 11.94 -18.97 -6.97
N SER A 300 12.00 -17.77 -7.58
CA SER A 300 12.36 -17.63 -9.01
C SER A 300 13.80 -18.02 -9.38
N ASN A 301 14.80 -17.66 -8.58
CA ASN A 301 16.22 -17.87 -8.95
C ASN A 301 16.70 -19.31 -8.76
N SER A 302 16.24 -19.99 -7.70
CA SER A 302 16.59 -21.39 -7.44
C SER A 302 15.82 -22.35 -8.34
N GLN A 303 14.55 -22.04 -8.65
CA GLN A 303 13.73 -22.79 -9.60
C GLN A 303 14.27 -22.72 -11.02
N SER A 304 14.58 -21.53 -11.55
CA SER A 304 15.03 -21.40 -12.95
C SER A 304 16.28 -22.25 -13.22
N ARG A 305 17.27 -22.19 -12.32
CA ARG A 305 18.46 -23.07 -12.39
C ARG A 305 18.10 -24.55 -12.34
N ARG A 306 17.14 -24.95 -11.49
CA ARG A 306 16.76 -26.36 -11.33
C ARG A 306 15.86 -26.87 -12.44
N LEU A 307 14.96 -26.04 -12.97
CA LEU A 307 14.14 -26.33 -14.15
C LEU A 307 15.05 -26.58 -15.36
N SER A 308 16.09 -25.76 -15.54
CA SER A 308 17.12 -25.99 -16.56
C SER A 308 17.86 -27.31 -16.37
N ILE A 309 18.21 -27.68 -15.13
CA ILE A 309 18.86 -28.98 -14.83
C ILE A 309 17.90 -30.14 -15.13
N VAL A 310 16.67 -30.08 -14.64
CA VAL A 310 15.66 -31.15 -14.83
C VAL A 310 15.30 -31.32 -16.30
N MET A 311 15.12 -30.22 -17.04
CA MET A 311 14.90 -30.26 -18.49
C MET A 311 16.13 -30.79 -19.24
N ALA A 312 17.35 -30.41 -18.85
CA ALA A 312 18.58 -30.94 -19.44
C ALA A 312 18.73 -32.46 -19.24
N THR A 313 18.34 -33.00 -18.08
CA THR A 313 18.31 -34.46 -17.85
C THR A 313 17.21 -35.20 -18.60
N LYS A 314 16.13 -34.53 -19.02
CA LYS A 314 15.04 -35.14 -19.80
C LYS A 314 15.23 -35.03 -21.32
N CYS A 315 16.11 -34.14 -21.80
CA CYS A 315 16.41 -33.98 -23.24
C CYS A 315 17.52 -34.90 -23.77
N VAL A 316 17.98 -35.87 -22.97
CA VAL A 316 18.86 -36.96 -23.44
C VAL A 316 17.97 -38.19 -23.66
N TYR A 317 17.18 -38.19 -24.74
CA TYR A 317 16.67 -39.35 -25.49
C TYR A 317 15.92 -38.84 -26.73
#